data_AF-Q0MWW5-F1
#
_entry.id   AF-Q0MWW5-F1
#
_cell.length_a   1.000
_cell.length_b   1.000
_cell.length_c   1.000
_cell.angle_alpha   90.00
_cell.angle_beta   90.00
_cell.angle_gamma   90.00
#
_symmetry.space_group_name_H-M   'P 1'
#
loop_
_entity.id
_entity.type
_entity.pdbx_description
1 polymer ?
#
loop_
_entity_poly.entity_id
_entity_poly.type
_entity_poly.pdbx_seq_one_letter_code
_entity_poly.pdbx_strand_id
1 'polypeptide(L)'
;PTLYKLLTSIITQKLNTHITDNKIIPEEQKGCAKGSMGCKQQLIIDAQIHNQTKKDHKNLYYAYIDYQKAFDSVPHSWLIHVLKIYKIHNTLIQFLQYIMHNWSTKLNLRTVSTTVSTSPIKIKRGIFQGDSLSP
;
A
#
# COMPACT_ATOMS: atom_id res chain seq x y z
N PRO A 1 -6.38 -20.70 5.21
CA PRO A 1 -5.77 -19.44 4.72
C PRO A 1 -6.72 -18.62 3.83
N THR A 2 -8.02 -18.61 4.16
CA THR A 2 -9.06 -18.44 3.13
C THR A 2 -10.14 -17.43 3.52
N LEU A 3 -10.62 -17.44 4.77
CA LEU A 3 -11.65 -16.49 5.21
C LEU A 3 -11.11 -15.07 5.43
N TYR A 4 -9.91 -14.94 6.02
CA TYR A 4 -9.29 -13.64 6.24
C TYR A 4 -9.08 -12.89 4.91
N LYS A 5 -8.43 -13.54 3.94
CA LYS A 5 -8.19 -12.94 2.60
C LYS A 5 -9.49 -12.61 1.86
N LEU A 6 -10.52 -13.45 1.99
CA LEU A 6 -11.83 -13.17 1.41
C LEU A 6 -12.45 -11.92 2.04
N LEU A 7 -12.45 -11.83 3.37
CA LEU A 7 -12.98 -10.69 4.10
C LEU A 7 -12.21 -9.41 3.76
N THR A 8 -10.88 -9.45 3.76
CA THR A 8 -10.05 -8.30 3.42
C THR A 8 -10.25 -7.88 1.96
N SER A 9 -10.43 -8.82 1.04
CA SER A 9 -10.79 -8.53 -0.36
C SER A 9 -12.15 -7.81 -0.50
N ILE A 10 -13.19 -8.26 0.21
CA ILE A 10 -14.50 -7.59 0.23
C ILE A 10 -14.38 -6.16 0.77
N ILE A 11 -13.60 -5.98 1.84
CA ILE A 11 -13.34 -4.66 2.41
C ILE A 11 -12.60 -3.79 1.39
N THR A 12 -11.55 -4.29 0.75
CA THR A 12 -10.79 -3.58 -0.29
C THR A 12 -11.71 -3.11 -1.41
N GLN A 13 -12.65 -3.95 -1.85
CA GLN A 13 -13.61 -3.55 -2.88
C GLN A 13 -14.47 -2.36 -2.43
N LYS A 14 -14.99 -2.39 -1.19
CA LYS A 14 -15.79 -1.30 -0.64
C LYS A 14 -14.98 -0.01 -0.45
N LEU A 15 -13.73 -0.13 0.01
CA LEU A 15 -12.81 1.00 0.13
C LEU A 15 -12.51 1.62 -1.23
N ASN A 16 -12.28 0.81 -2.26
CA ASN A 16 -12.03 1.30 -3.62
C ASN A 16 -13.23 2.07 -4.21
N THR A 17 -14.46 1.63 -3.92
CA THR A 17 -15.65 2.40 -4.28
C THR A 17 -15.64 3.77 -3.59
N HIS A 18 -15.44 3.81 -2.27
CA HIS A 18 -15.35 5.08 -1.53
C HIS A 18 -14.24 5.99 -2.06
N ILE A 19 -13.06 5.44 -2.35
CA ILE A 19 -11.92 6.18 -2.91
C ILE A 19 -12.25 6.80 -4.27
N THR A 20 -12.93 6.03 -5.13
CA THR A 20 -13.30 6.47 -6.48
C THR A 20 -14.39 7.54 -6.43
N ASP A 21 -15.47 7.29 -5.68
CA ASP A 21 -16.63 8.18 -5.59
C ASP A 21 -16.27 9.55 -5.01
N ASN A 22 -15.30 9.57 -4.08
CA ASN A 22 -14.84 10.79 -3.43
C ASN A 22 -13.57 11.39 -4.07
N LYS A 23 -13.07 10.83 -5.18
CA LYS A 23 -11.86 11.29 -5.90
C LYS A 23 -10.67 11.50 -4.96
N ILE A 24 -10.45 10.57 -4.04
CA ILE A 24 -9.45 10.69 -2.97
C ILE A 24 -8.02 10.63 -3.52
N ILE A 25 -7.78 9.77 -4.51
CA ILE A 25 -6.45 9.56 -5.08
C ILE A 25 -6.23 10.54 -6.23
N PRO A 26 -5.13 11.32 -6.20
CA PRO A 26 -4.82 12.28 -7.25
C PRO A 26 -4.45 11.59 -8.57
N GLU A 27 -4.59 12.28 -9.69
CA GLU A 27 -4.32 11.69 -11.01
C GLU A 27 -2.86 11.25 -11.16
N GLU A 28 -1.93 11.97 -10.54
CA GLU A 28 -0.50 11.72 -10.56
C GLU A 28 -0.14 10.36 -9.92
N GLN A 29 -0.98 9.82 -9.03
CA GLN A 29 -0.78 8.51 -8.45
C GLN A 29 -1.08 7.41 -9.48
N LYS A 30 -0.03 6.95 -10.18
CA LYS A 30 -0.13 5.83 -11.13
C LYS A 30 0.17 4.47 -10.49
N GLY A 31 0.83 4.44 -9.33
CA GLY A 31 1.13 3.22 -8.60
C GLY A 31 -0.11 2.62 -7.93
N CYS A 32 -0.37 1.34 -8.14
CA CYS A 32 -1.48 0.59 -7.55
C CYS A 32 -2.88 1.21 -7.78
N ALA A 33 -2.99 2.14 -8.74
CA ALA A 33 -4.24 2.78 -9.14
C ALA A 33 -4.96 1.93 -10.19
N LYS A 34 -6.26 1.70 -9.97
CA LYS A 34 -7.10 0.93 -10.90
C LYS A 34 -7.18 1.63 -12.26
N GLY A 35 -6.94 0.89 -13.33
CA GLY A 35 -7.00 1.41 -14.70
C GLY A 35 -5.76 2.22 -15.12
N SER A 36 -4.73 2.31 -14.27
CA SER A 36 -3.46 2.93 -14.65
C SER A 36 -2.55 1.95 -15.40
N MET A 37 -1.77 2.45 -16.37
CA MET A 37 -0.63 1.71 -16.93
C MET A 37 0.62 1.75 -16.02
N GLY A 38 0.48 2.34 -14.82
CA GLY A 38 1.53 2.44 -13.82
C GLY A 38 2.75 3.19 -14.34
N CYS A 39 3.93 2.62 -14.10
CA CYS A 39 5.21 3.20 -14.47
C CYS A 39 5.32 3.53 -15.97
N LYS A 40 4.68 2.75 -16.86
CA LYS A 40 4.73 3.01 -18.31
C LYS A 40 4.14 4.38 -18.66
N GLN A 41 3.02 4.75 -18.05
CA GLN A 41 2.40 6.05 -18.27
C GLN A 41 3.32 7.18 -17.76
N GLN A 42 3.92 6.99 -16.60
CA GLN A 42 4.83 7.97 -16.01
C GLN A 42 6.08 8.18 -16.87
N LEU A 43 6.68 7.10 -17.39
CA LEU A 43 7.84 7.16 -18.30
C LEU A 43 7.52 7.93 -19.60
N ILE A 44 6.32 7.76 -20.16
CA ILE A 44 5.90 8.50 -21.36
C ILE A 44 5.78 9.99 -21.05
N ILE A 45 5.17 10.35 -19.91
CA ILE A 45 5.05 11.74 -19.46
C ILE A 45 6.43 12.36 -19.27
N ASP A 46 7.33 11.67 -18.57
CA ASP A 46 8.69 12.13 -18.30
C ASP A 46 9.48 12.35 -19.59
N ALA A 47 9.38 11.42 -20.55
CA ALA A 47 10.01 11.54 -21.87
C ALA A 47 9.48 12.74 -22.65
N GLN A 48 8.17 13.00 -22.58
CA GLN A 48 7.55 14.14 -23.26
C GLN A 48 8.01 15.47 -22.64
N ILE A 49 8.03 15.58 -21.32
CA ILE A 49 8.52 16.77 -20.59
C ILE A 49 9.99 17.03 -20.92
N HIS A 50 10.81 15.98 -20.93
CA HIS A 50 12.23 16.08 -21.29
C HIS A 50 12.40 16.62 -22.72
N ASN A 51 11.71 16.02 -23.69
CA ASN A 51 11.80 16.41 -25.09
C ASN A 51 11.32 17.85 -25.33
N GLN A 52 10.22 18.25 -24.69
CA GLN A 52 9.70 19.61 -24.82
C GLN A 52 10.66 20.63 -24.22
N THR A 53 11.20 20.36 -23.03
CA THR A 53 12.16 21.26 -22.38
C THR A 53 13.43 21.43 -23.22
N LYS A 54 13.92 20.34 -23.82
CA LYS A 54 15.06 20.38 -24.73
C LYS A 54 14.78 21.23 -25.98
N LYS A 55 13.59 21.12 -26.56
CA LYS A 55 13.17 21.94 -27.72
C LYS A 55 13.06 23.43 -27.36
N ASP A 56 12.57 23.73 -26.17
CA ASP A 56 12.35 25.10 -25.70
C ASP A 56 13.61 25.76 -25.12
N HIS A 57 14.75 25.05 -25.09
CA HIS A 57 16.01 25.49 -24.49
C HIS A 57 15.86 25.95 -23.03
N LYS A 58 15.00 25.27 -22.26
CA LYS A 58 14.79 25.54 -20.83
C LYS A 58 15.61 24.60 -19.96
N ASN A 59 15.82 25.00 -18.70
CA ASN A 59 16.42 24.13 -17.69
C ASN A 59 15.34 23.21 -17.08
N LEU A 60 15.68 21.94 -16.89
CA LEU A 60 14.84 20.95 -16.22
C LEU A 60 15.63 20.27 -15.11
N TYR A 61 15.00 20.15 -13.94
CA TYR A 61 15.58 19.51 -12.76
C TYR A 61 14.66 18.38 -12.29
N TYR A 62 15.24 17.25 -11.93
CA TYR A 62 14.53 16.10 -11.40
C TYR A 62 14.97 15.81 -9.96
N ALA A 63 14.02 15.40 -9.13
CA ALA A 63 14.28 14.86 -7.80
C ALA A 63 13.57 13.51 -7.68
N TYR A 64 14.33 12.47 -7.33
CA TYR A 64 13.79 11.13 -7.10
C TYR A 64 13.84 10.84 -5.61
N ILE A 65 12.70 10.50 -5.02
CA ILE A 65 12.56 10.19 -3.59
C ILE A 65 12.10 8.74 -3.48
N ASP A 66 12.87 7.93 -2.76
CA ASP A 66 12.53 6.55 -2.45
C ASP A 66 12.51 6.33 -0.94
N TYR A 67 11.48 5.64 -0.44
CA TYR A 67 11.30 5.40 0.99
C TYR A 67 11.82 4.02 1.37
N GLN A 68 12.81 3.98 2.25
CA GLN A 68 13.33 2.72 2.78
C GLN A 68 12.22 1.96 3.54
N LYS A 69 11.95 0.72 3.13
CA LYS A 69 10.96 -0.17 3.76
C LYS A 69 9.58 0.51 3.87
N ALA A 70 9.11 1.10 2.77
CA ALA A 70 7.85 1.85 2.73
C ALA A 70 6.64 1.07 3.30
N PHE A 71 6.60 -0.25 3.10
CA PHE A 71 5.51 -1.08 3.62
C PHE A 71 5.71 -1.54 5.06
N ASP A 72 6.94 -1.71 5.54
CA ASP A 72 7.22 -2.23 6.89
C ASP A 72 7.34 -1.11 7.94
N SER A 73 7.53 0.13 7.51
CA SER A 73 7.88 1.25 8.38
C SER A 73 6.67 2.03 8.92
N VAL A 74 5.51 1.94 8.27
CA VAL A 74 4.34 2.77 8.59
C VAL A 74 3.77 2.42 9.97
N PRO A 75 3.68 3.37 10.92
CA PRO A 75 3.05 3.10 12.21
C PRO A 75 1.54 2.81 12.06
N HIS A 76 1.01 1.82 12.78
CA HIS A 76 -0.42 1.51 12.73
C HIS A 76 -1.30 2.72 13.13
N SER A 77 -0.81 3.59 14.03
CA SER A 77 -1.50 4.83 14.40
C SER A 77 -1.73 5.75 13.21
N TRP A 78 -0.75 5.85 12.30
CA TRP A 78 -0.87 6.64 11.06
C TRP A 78 -1.87 6.01 10.09
N LEU A 79 -1.90 4.69 9.95
CA LEU A 79 -2.91 4.00 9.14
C LEU A 79 -4.33 4.33 9.62
N ILE A 80 -4.57 4.26 10.93
CA ILE A 80 -5.86 4.63 11.53
C ILE A 80 -6.18 6.12 11.32
N HIS A 81 -5.19 6.99 11.44
CA HIS A 81 -5.37 8.43 11.23
C HIS A 81 -5.78 8.75 9.79
N VAL A 82 -5.12 8.13 8.80
CA VAL A 82 -5.44 8.29 7.38
C VAL A 82 -6.87 7.85 7.07
N LEU A 83 -7.32 6.72 7.62
CA LEU A 83 -8.71 6.28 7.43
C LEU A 83 -9.73 7.29 7.98
N LYS A 84 -9.41 7.97 9.08
CA LYS A 84 -10.25 9.03 9.65
C LYS A 84 -10.26 10.28 8.77
N ILE A 85 -9.10 10.72 8.26
CA ILE A 85 -8.99 11.86 7.33
C ILE A 85 -9.92 11.66 6.13
N TYR A 86 -9.90 10.45 5.57
CA TYR A 86 -10.71 10.09 4.41
C TYR A 86 -12.13 9.65 4.72
N LYS A 87 -12.59 9.88 5.96
CA LYS A 87 -13.99 9.68 6.40
C LYS A 87 -14.49 8.24 6.19
N ILE A 88 -13.59 7.26 6.37
CA ILE A 88 -13.99 5.85 6.40
C ILE A 88 -14.88 5.60 7.63
N HIS A 89 -15.91 4.78 7.46
CA HIS A 89 -16.87 4.51 8.53
C HIS A 89 -16.20 3.93 9.79
N ASN A 90 -16.57 4.43 10.96
CA ASN A 90 -15.88 4.12 12.23
C ASN A 90 -15.88 2.61 12.56
N THR A 91 -16.94 1.87 12.22
CA THR A 91 -16.98 0.41 12.38
C THR A 91 -15.84 -0.28 11.64
N LEU A 92 -15.54 0.16 10.41
CA LEU A 92 -14.45 -0.43 9.64
C LEU A 92 -13.09 -0.04 10.21
N ILE A 93 -12.94 1.20 10.69
CA ILE A 93 -11.72 1.66 11.36
C ILE A 93 -11.44 0.82 12.62
N GLN A 94 -12.44 0.61 13.46
CA GLN A 94 -12.32 -0.22 14.67
C GLN A 94 -11.97 -1.67 14.33
N PHE A 95 -12.61 -2.23 13.29
CA PHE A 95 -12.28 -3.55 12.79
C PHE A 95 -10.81 -3.66 12.33
N LEU A 96 -10.36 -2.71 11.49
CA LEU A 96 -8.99 -2.68 10.99
C LEU A 96 -7.98 -2.50 12.14
N GLN A 97 -8.29 -1.66 13.13
CA GLN A 97 -7.47 -1.51 14.33
C GLN A 97 -7.35 -2.82 15.11
N TYR A 98 -8.47 -3.52 15.29
CA TYR A 98 -8.50 -4.81 16.00
C TYR A 98 -7.68 -5.88 15.27
N ILE A 99 -7.82 -6.03 13.95
CA ILE A 99 -7.04 -7.04 13.22
C ILE A 99 -5.54 -6.71 13.23
N MET A 100 -5.16 -5.43 13.07
CA MET A 100 -3.75 -5.01 13.08
C MET A 100 -3.08 -5.30 14.42
N HIS A 101 -3.81 -5.12 15.53
CA HIS A 101 -3.30 -5.47 16.87
C HIS A 101 -3.03 -6.97 17.03
N ASN A 102 -3.77 -7.80 16.30
CA ASN A 102 -3.67 -9.25 16.35
C ASN A 102 -2.67 -9.83 15.32
N TRP A 103 -2.18 -9.03 14.38
CA TRP A 103 -1.21 -9.47 13.38
C TRP A 103 0.07 -10.05 14.03
N SER A 104 0.42 -11.25 13.59
CA SER A 104 1.64 -11.93 13.98
C SER A 104 2.10 -12.87 12.87
N THR A 105 3.38 -13.16 12.83
CA THR A 105 3.99 -14.10 11.89
C THR A 105 4.78 -15.18 12.64
N LYS A 106 4.94 -16.33 12.02
CA LYS A 106 5.86 -17.39 12.48
C LYS A 106 6.78 -17.71 11.32
N LEU A 107 8.08 -17.77 11.60
CA LEU A 107 9.06 -18.19 10.62
C LEU A 107 9.29 -19.69 10.79
N ASN A 108 9.10 -20.43 9.71
CA ASN A 108 9.35 -21.87 9.66
C ASN A 108 10.60 -22.11 8.80
N LEU A 109 11.67 -22.59 9.41
CA LEU A 109 12.93 -22.91 8.78
C LEU A 109 13.02 -24.42 8.60
N ARG A 110 13.01 -24.88 7.36
CA ARG A 110 13.20 -26.30 7.02
C ARG A 110 14.68 -26.56 6.80
N THR A 111 15.26 -27.41 7.63
CA THR A 111 16.61 -27.96 7.46
C THR A 111 16.54 -29.38 6.89
N VAL A 112 17.69 -29.97 6.56
CA VAL A 112 17.76 -31.34 6.01
C VAL A 112 17.15 -32.37 6.97
N SER A 113 17.24 -32.14 8.27
CA SER A 113 16.80 -33.10 9.31
C SER A 113 15.55 -32.66 10.09
N THR A 114 15.27 -31.36 10.20
CA THR A 114 14.20 -30.85 11.06
C THR A 114 13.53 -29.58 10.53
N THR A 115 12.30 -29.32 10.97
CA THR A 115 11.65 -28.02 10.79
C THR A 115 11.66 -27.27 12.11
N VAL A 116 12.31 -26.12 12.15
CA VAL A 116 12.35 -25.23 13.32
C VAL A 116 11.36 -24.10 13.09
N SER A 117 10.50 -23.82 14.07
CA SER A 117 9.51 -22.74 14.00
C SER A 117 9.76 -21.73 15.10
N THR A 118 9.68 -20.43 14.79
CA THR A 118 9.76 -19.40 15.83
C THR A 118 8.48 -19.37 16.68
N SER A 119 8.58 -18.77 17.87
CA SER A 119 7.39 -18.26 18.55
C SER A 119 6.67 -17.21 17.69
N PRO A 120 5.37 -16.93 17.91
CA PRO A 120 4.67 -15.87 17.21
C PRO A 120 5.38 -14.51 17.39
N ILE A 121 5.80 -13.90 16.28
CA ILE A 121 6.40 -12.57 16.23
C ILE A 121 5.28 -11.58 15.94
N LYS A 122 5.02 -10.66 16.88
CA LYS A 122 3.98 -9.63 16.74
C LYS A 122 4.40 -8.57 15.73
N ILE A 123 3.48 -8.20 14.84
CA ILE A 123 3.66 -7.13 13.87
C ILE A 123 3.15 -5.83 14.50
N LYS A 124 4.06 -4.89 14.77
CA LYS A 124 3.75 -3.64 15.49
C LYS A 124 3.67 -2.41 14.59
N ARG A 125 4.13 -2.55 13.34
CA ARG A 125 4.12 -1.52 12.30
C ARG A 125 4.16 -2.18 10.93
N GLY A 126 3.89 -1.38 9.92
CA GLY A 126 3.80 -1.76 8.53
C GLY A 126 2.40 -2.24 8.16
N ILE A 127 2.25 -2.60 6.88
CA ILE A 127 1.08 -3.30 6.37
C ILE A 127 1.41 -4.78 6.15
N PHE A 128 0.40 -5.63 6.17
CA PHE A 128 0.61 -7.06 5.99
C PHE A 128 0.80 -7.40 4.50
N GLN A 129 2.04 -7.51 4.05
CA GLN A 129 2.38 -7.76 2.65
C GLN A 129 1.78 -9.10 2.15
N GLY A 130 1.17 -9.08 0.97
CA GLY A 130 0.49 -10.25 0.38
C GLY A 130 -0.95 -10.50 0.87
N ASP A 131 -1.50 -9.57 1.67
CA ASP A 131 -2.93 -9.47 1.95
C ASP A 131 -3.64 -8.62 0.89
N SER A 132 -4.94 -8.85 0.69
CA SER A 132 -5.74 -8.11 -0.30
C SER A 132 -6.02 -6.66 0.07
N LEU A 133 -5.82 -6.26 1.33
CA LEU A 133 -5.86 -4.85 1.77
C LEU A 133 -4.53 -4.13 1.55
N SER A 134 -3.46 -4.87 1.35
CA SER A 134 -2.16 -4.35 0.99
C SER A 134 -2.04 -4.31 -0.53
N PRO A 135 -1.34 -3.32 -1.11
CA PRO A 135 -1.14 -3.24 -2.56
C PRO A 135 -0.37 -4.44 -3.15
#